data_AF-A0A7K3XL56-F1
#
_entry.id   AF-A0A7K3XL56-F1
#
_cell.length_a   1.000
_cell.length_b   1.000
_cell.length_c   1.000
_cell.angle_alpha   90.00
_cell.angle_beta   90.00
_cell.angle_gamma   90.00
#
_symmetry.space_group_name_H-M   'P 1'
#
loop_
_entity.id
_entity.type
_entity.pdbx_description
1 polymer ?
#
loop_
_entity_poly.entity_id
_entity_poly.type
_entity_poly.pdbx_seq_one_letter_code
_entity_poly.pdbx_strand_id
1 'polypeptide(L)'
;MKTIFSTFVLLLTIVIGISSCKKSDTVQDSNIITFKATLNGASETPTNASMATGSATYTYDKTTYILTGTLTFTGITPSAGHIHKGAVGVAGGVIFPLTAGTVTSPLIFTSPVLDVTQRTDLMAGLYYINLHTAAFPGGEIRGQLVQQTTVSSSGSGY
;
A
#
# COMPACT_ATOMS: atom_id res chain seq x y z
N MET A 1 -47.44 58.07 56.04
CA MET A 1 -46.94 59.02 55.02
C MET A 1 -45.91 58.29 54.16
N LYS A 2 -46.11 58.32 52.83
CA LYS A 2 -45.17 58.02 51.71
C LYS A 2 -44.63 56.59 51.58
N THR A 3 -45.17 55.65 50.79
CA THR A 3 -45.31 55.47 49.31
C THR A 3 -44.02 55.13 48.50
N ILE A 4 -43.97 53.86 48.04
CA ILE A 4 -43.77 53.32 46.66
C ILE A 4 -42.38 53.41 45.95
N PHE A 5 -42.03 52.30 45.28
CA PHE A 5 -41.35 52.06 43.96
C PHE A 5 -40.20 51.06 44.06
N SER A 6 -40.40 49.77 43.74
CA SER A 6 -40.34 49.14 42.40
C SER A 6 -39.06 49.47 41.62
N THR A 7 -38.12 48.53 41.56
CA THR A 7 -37.33 48.25 40.35
C THR A 7 -36.91 46.78 40.33
N PHE A 8 -37.33 46.13 39.26
CA PHE A 8 -37.01 44.78 38.83
C PHE A 8 -35.69 44.87 38.05
N VAL A 9 -34.64 44.17 38.46
CA VAL A 9 -33.47 43.94 37.60
C VAL A 9 -33.14 42.46 37.63
N LEU A 10 -33.72 41.74 36.67
CA LEU A 10 -33.41 40.37 36.32
C LEU A 10 -32.03 40.35 35.63
N LEU A 11 -30.99 39.96 36.36
CA LEU A 11 -29.66 39.75 35.79
C LEU A 11 -29.59 38.34 35.19
N LEU A 12 -29.88 38.24 33.90
CA LEU A 12 -29.75 37.01 33.12
C LEU A 12 -28.27 36.76 32.80
N THR A 13 -27.59 35.95 33.61
CA THR A 13 -26.25 35.45 33.26
C THR A 13 -26.38 34.39 32.18
N ILE A 14 -26.13 34.79 30.93
CA ILE A 14 -25.91 33.87 29.81
C ILE A 14 -24.60 33.13 30.09
N VAL A 15 -24.70 31.87 30.50
CA VAL A 15 -23.56 30.93 30.47
C VAL A 15 -23.39 30.53 29.01
N ILE A 16 -22.41 31.14 28.34
CA ILE A 16 -21.95 30.71 27.02
C ILE A 16 -21.30 29.34 27.22
N GLY A 17 -22.06 28.28 27.00
CA GLY A 17 -21.52 26.94 26.84
C GLY A 17 -20.70 26.90 25.57
N ILE A 18 -19.39 27.11 25.68
CA ILE A 18 -18.44 26.67 24.66
C ILE A 18 -18.48 25.14 24.65
N SER A 19 -19.41 24.58 23.87
CA SER A 19 -19.34 23.20 23.43
C SER A 19 -18.06 23.09 22.61
N SER A 20 -16.98 22.70 23.28
CA SER A 20 -15.75 22.28 22.62
C SER A 20 -16.13 21.06 21.80
N CYS A 21 -16.44 21.29 20.52
CA CYS A 21 -16.44 20.26 19.52
C CYS A 21 -15.03 19.66 19.55
N LYS A 22 -14.85 18.59 20.31
CA LYS A 22 -13.74 17.67 20.10
C LYS A 22 -13.93 17.20 18.67
N LYS A 23 -13.27 17.87 17.72
CA LYS A 23 -13.03 17.34 16.40
C LYS A 23 -12.18 16.11 16.67
N SER A 24 -12.85 14.98 16.88
CA SER A 24 -12.20 13.69 16.90
C SER A 24 -11.77 13.49 15.47
N ASP A 25 -10.59 13.99 15.12
CA ASP A 25 -9.87 13.57 13.92
C ASP A 25 -9.51 12.11 14.17
N THR A 26 -10.50 11.23 14.04
CA THR A 26 -10.26 9.81 13.85
C THR A 26 -9.43 9.73 12.58
N VAL A 27 -8.12 9.56 12.74
CA VAL A 27 -7.26 9.09 11.66
C VAL A 27 -7.87 7.77 11.24
N GLN A 28 -8.66 7.79 10.18
CA GLN A 28 -9.20 6.56 9.62
C GLN A 28 -8.01 5.88 8.96
N ASP A 29 -7.43 4.90 9.65
CA ASP A 29 -6.43 4.04 9.06
C ASP A 29 -7.07 3.42 7.81
N SER A 30 -6.54 3.78 6.64
CA SER A 30 -7.09 3.33 5.36
C SER A 30 -7.15 1.81 5.36
N ASN A 31 -8.31 1.23 5.02
CA ASN A 31 -8.42 -0.22 4.82
C ASN A 31 -7.57 -0.69 3.64
N ILE A 32 -7.12 0.22 2.78
CA ILE A 32 -6.24 -0.06 1.66
C ILE A 32 -4.81 0.35 1.98
N ILE A 33 -3.88 -0.60 1.82
CA ILE A 33 -2.43 -0.36 1.89
C ILE A 33 -1.85 -0.46 0.48
N THR A 34 -1.11 0.57 0.05
CA THR A 34 -0.43 0.57 -1.25
C THR A 34 0.99 0.01 -1.12
N PHE A 35 1.38 -0.84 -2.07
CA PHE A 35 2.72 -1.37 -2.26
C PHE A 35 3.24 -0.97 -3.63
N LYS A 36 4.52 -0.62 -3.71
CA LYS A 36 5.22 -0.37 -4.98
C LYS A 36 6.47 -1.23 -5.10
N ALA A 37 6.82 -1.57 -6.32
CA ALA A 37 8.09 -2.22 -6.65
C ALA A 37 8.70 -1.59 -7.89
N THR A 38 10.02 -1.44 -7.92
CA THR A 38 10.80 -1.16 -9.13
C THR A 38 11.64 -2.39 -9.44
N LEU A 39 11.49 -2.92 -10.65
CA LEU A 39 12.14 -4.15 -11.10
C LEU A 39 13.33 -3.82 -12.00
N ASN A 40 14.47 -4.46 -11.74
CA ASN A 40 15.67 -4.39 -12.58
C ASN A 40 16.60 -5.60 -12.29
N GLY A 41 17.62 -5.79 -13.13
CA GLY A 41 18.60 -6.88 -12.97
C GLY A 41 19.57 -6.71 -11.80
N ALA A 42 19.81 -5.48 -11.34
CA ALA A 42 20.66 -5.20 -10.18
C ALA A 42 19.99 -5.57 -8.84
N SER A 43 18.66 -5.73 -8.83
CA SER A 43 17.88 -6.20 -7.69
C SER A 43 17.78 -7.73 -7.61
N GLU A 44 18.27 -8.46 -8.61
CA GLU A 44 18.27 -9.93 -8.61
C GLU A 44 19.25 -10.52 -7.58
N THR A 45 19.09 -11.81 -7.30
CA THR A 45 19.99 -12.53 -6.39
C THR A 45 20.35 -13.90 -6.99
N PRO A 46 21.52 -14.06 -7.64
CA PRO A 46 22.57 -13.05 -7.86
C PRO A 46 22.14 -11.95 -8.85
N THR A 47 22.79 -10.78 -8.77
CA THR A 47 22.53 -9.68 -9.70
C THR A 47 22.94 -10.04 -11.13
N ASN A 48 22.28 -9.44 -12.12
CA ASN A 48 22.60 -9.63 -13.53
C ASN A 48 22.69 -8.29 -14.29
N ALA A 49 23.12 -8.35 -15.55
CA ALA A 49 23.38 -7.18 -16.39
C ALA A 49 22.18 -6.76 -17.27
N SER A 50 20.97 -7.32 -17.06
CA SER A 50 19.80 -6.93 -17.86
C SER A 50 19.50 -5.44 -17.71
N MET A 51 19.27 -4.79 -18.85
CA MET A 51 18.82 -3.40 -18.92
C MET A 51 17.29 -3.27 -18.91
N ALA A 52 16.58 -4.40 -18.83
CA ALA A 52 15.13 -4.39 -18.70
C ALA A 52 14.70 -3.70 -17.39
N THR A 53 13.51 -3.11 -17.42
CA THR A 53 12.96 -2.42 -16.25
C THR A 53 11.48 -2.75 -16.08
N GLY A 54 11.00 -2.64 -14.85
CA GLY A 54 9.58 -2.73 -14.54
C GLY A 54 9.18 -1.91 -13.33
N SER A 55 7.88 -1.70 -13.18
CA SER A 55 7.27 -0.98 -12.07
C SER A 55 5.92 -1.60 -11.74
N ALA A 56 5.64 -1.80 -10.45
CA ALA A 56 4.35 -2.26 -9.99
C ALA A 56 3.76 -1.32 -8.95
N THR A 57 2.43 -1.19 -8.97
CA THR A 57 1.65 -0.59 -7.89
C THR A 57 0.49 -1.51 -7.58
N TYR A 58 0.51 -2.11 -6.38
CA TYR A 58 -0.54 -2.98 -5.87
C TYR A 58 -1.18 -2.38 -4.63
N THR A 59 -2.45 -2.66 -4.43
CA THR A 59 -3.21 -2.31 -3.23
C THR A 59 -3.67 -3.58 -2.54
N TYR A 60 -3.45 -3.63 -1.23
CA TYR A 60 -3.92 -4.68 -0.35
C TYR A 60 -5.09 -4.16 0.47
N ASP A 61 -6.23 -4.84 0.39
CA ASP A 61 -7.43 -4.52 1.17
C ASP A 61 -7.47 -5.35 2.46
N LYS A 62 -7.40 -4.67 3.61
CA LYS A 62 -7.48 -5.27 4.96
C LYS A 62 -8.85 -5.88 5.28
N THR A 63 -9.86 -5.66 4.45
CA THR A 63 -11.22 -6.20 4.62
C THR A 63 -11.38 -7.52 3.88
N THR A 64 -11.00 -7.53 2.59
CA THR A 64 -11.14 -8.71 1.72
C THR A 64 -9.90 -9.60 1.72
N TYR A 65 -8.77 -9.09 2.22
CA TYR A 65 -7.45 -9.71 2.19
C TYR A 65 -6.92 -10.02 0.80
N ILE A 66 -7.33 -9.24 -0.19
CA ILE A 66 -6.90 -9.39 -1.59
C ILE A 66 -5.83 -8.34 -1.90
N LEU A 67 -4.78 -8.76 -2.61
CA LEU A 67 -3.76 -7.91 -3.22
C LEU A 67 -4.06 -7.79 -4.72
N THR A 68 -4.23 -6.58 -5.23
CA THR A 68 -4.51 -6.35 -6.65
C THR A 68 -3.78 -5.14 -7.20
N GLY A 69 -3.48 -5.13 -8.50
CA GLY A 69 -3.04 -3.94 -9.19
C GLY A 69 -2.27 -4.26 -10.47
N THR A 70 -1.40 -3.34 -10.87
CA THR A 70 -0.78 -3.37 -12.20
C THR A 70 0.74 -3.44 -12.11
N LEU A 71 1.32 -4.29 -12.94
CA LEU A 71 2.75 -4.36 -13.25
C LEU A 71 2.95 -3.89 -14.71
N THR A 72 3.92 -3.00 -14.93
CA THR A 72 4.42 -2.63 -16.25
C THR A 72 5.89 -2.97 -16.36
N PHE A 73 6.33 -3.33 -17.56
CA PHE A 73 7.74 -3.60 -17.86
C PHE A 73 8.06 -3.30 -19.32
N THR A 74 9.35 -3.14 -19.61
CA THR A 74 9.88 -2.90 -20.95
C THR A 74 11.29 -3.50 -21.10
N GLY A 75 11.71 -3.75 -22.35
CA GLY A 75 13.02 -4.31 -22.67
C GLY A 75 13.17 -5.82 -22.38
N ILE A 76 12.07 -6.53 -22.16
CA ILE A 76 12.04 -7.96 -21.80
C ILE A 76 10.86 -8.65 -22.48
N THR A 77 11.01 -9.94 -22.81
CA THR A 77 9.91 -10.84 -23.23
C THR A 77 9.84 -11.99 -22.23
N PRO A 78 9.09 -11.85 -21.12
CA PRO A 78 9.13 -12.82 -20.04
C PRO A 78 8.52 -14.17 -20.45
N SER A 79 9.18 -15.26 -20.04
CA SER A 79 8.64 -16.62 -20.12
C SER A 79 7.74 -16.95 -18.92
N ALA A 80 7.96 -16.29 -17.78
CA ALA A 80 7.15 -16.43 -16.58
C ALA A 80 7.27 -15.17 -15.70
N GLY A 81 6.30 -15.00 -14.80
CA GLY A 81 6.30 -13.92 -13.82
C GLY A 81 5.62 -14.36 -12.53
N HIS A 82 6.23 -14.05 -11.40
CA HIS A 82 5.82 -14.56 -10.09
C HIS A 82 5.91 -13.49 -9.00
N ILE A 83 5.11 -13.66 -7.95
CA ILE A 83 5.38 -13.11 -6.63
C ILE A 83 6.04 -14.21 -5.80
N HIS A 84 7.21 -13.92 -5.25
CA HIS A 84 7.99 -14.82 -4.40
C HIS A 84 8.02 -14.32 -2.95
N LYS A 85 8.43 -15.20 -2.03
CA LYS A 85 8.76 -14.87 -0.64
C LYS A 85 10.28 -14.90 -0.42
N GLY A 86 10.84 -13.76 -0.08
CA GLY A 86 12.23 -13.56 0.37
C GLY A 86 12.48 -12.09 0.74
N ALA A 87 13.28 -11.87 1.78
CA ALA A 87 13.75 -10.53 2.12
C ALA A 87 14.63 -9.95 0.98
N VAL A 88 14.90 -8.65 1.03
CA VAL A 88 15.80 -7.99 0.08
C VAL A 88 17.15 -8.72 0.06
N GLY A 89 17.64 -9.07 -1.14
CA GLY A 89 18.90 -9.80 -1.33
C GLY A 89 18.85 -11.30 -1.01
N VAL A 90 17.68 -11.85 -0.70
CA VAL A 90 17.47 -13.29 -0.45
C VAL A 90 16.50 -13.84 -1.48
N ALA A 91 16.89 -14.87 -2.21
CA ALA A 91 15.99 -15.61 -3.11
C ALA A 91 15.08 -16.53 -2.30
N GLY A 92 13.85 -16.77 -2.77
CA GLY A 92 12.97 -17.74 -2.13
C GLY A 92 11.85 -18.25 -3.04
N GLY A 93 10.94 -19.01 -2.46
CA GLY A 93 9.93 -19.76 -3.20
C GLY A 93 8.84 -18.91 -3.83
N VAL A 94 8.19 -19.44 -4.87
CA VAL A 94 7.01 -18.84 -5.51
C VAL A 94 5.82 -18.92 -4.55
N ILE A 95 5.10 -17.81 -4.42
CA ILE A 95 3.82 -17.73 -3.70
C ILE A 95 2.66 -17.65 -4.69
N PHE A 96 2.78 -16.81 -5.71
CA PHE A 96 1.75 -16.65 -6.74
C PHE A 96 2.36 -16.58 -8.15
N PRO A 97 1.83 -17.32 -9.13
CA PRO A 97 2.01 -16.94 -10.53
C PRO A 97 1.24 -15.65 -10.83
N LEU A 98 1.85 -14.74 -11.58
CA LEU A 98 1.19 -13.48 -11.98
C LEU A 98 0.12 -13.70 -13.04
N THR A 99 0.29 -14.73 -13.87
CA THR A 99 -0.67 -15.16 -14.89
C THR A 99 -0.45 -16.64 -15.19
N ALA A 100 -1.49 -17.33 -15.67
CA ALA A 100 -1.40 -18.70 -16.17
C ALA A 100 -0.99 -18.76 -17.66
N GLY A 101 -0.91 -17.61 -18.34
CA GLY A 101 -0.63 -17.51 -19.77
C GLY A 101 0.56 -16.60 -20.07
N THR A 102 0.53 -15.96 -21.24
CA THR A 102 1.59 -15.04 -21.67
C THR A 102 1.70 -13.85 -20.72
N VAL A 103 2.94 -13.51 -20.35
CA VAL A 103 3.25 -12.33 -19.54
C VAL A 103 3.38 -11.12 -20.47
N THR A 104 2.35 -10.26 -20.52
CA THR A 104 2.32 -9.05 -21.35
C THR A 104 2.28 -7.79 -20.48
N SER A 105 2.77 -6.66 -21.00
CA SER A 105 2.77 -5.37 -20.31
C SER A 105 1.71 -4.45 -20.93
N PRO A 106 0.81 -3.82 -20.14
CA PRO A 106 0.64 -3.97 -18.69
C PRO A 106 0.03 -5.32 -18.29
N LEU A 107 0.42 -5.84 -17.13
CA LEU A 107 -0.18 -7.01 -16.50
C LEU A 107 -0.99 -6.60 -15.28
N ILE A 108 -2.26 -6.99 -15.22
CA ILE A 108 -3.09 -6.87 -14.02
C ILE A 108 -3.00 -8.18 -13.24
N PHE A 109 -2.77 -8.08 -11.94
CA PHE A 109 -2.78 -9.21 -11.02
C PHE A 109 -3.83 -8.97 -9.93
N THR A 110 -4.54 -10.03 -9.57
CA THR A 110 -5.42 -10.09 -8.40
C THR A 110 -5.18 -11.42 -7.71
N SER A 111 -4.77 -11.38 -6.45
CA SER A 111 -4.53 -12.58 -5.66
C SER A 111 -5.85 -13.26 -5.25
N PRO A 112 -5.82 -14.55 -4.89
CA PRO A 112 -6.84 -15.09 -3.98
C PRO A 112 -6.82 -14.36 -2.63
N VAL A 113 -7.78 -14.66 -1.75
CA VAL A 113 -7.75 -14.21 -0.36
C VAL A 113 -6.47 -14.73 0.30
N LEU A 114 -5.63 -13.82 0.81
CA LEU A 114 -4.39 -14.20 1.49
C LEU A 114 -4.68 -14.83 2.85
N ASP A 115 -4.01 -15.94 3.14
CA ASP A 115 -4.05 -16.57 4.46
C ASP A 115 -3.32 -15.74 5.53
N VAL A 116 -3.39 -16.16 6.80
CA VAL A 116 -2.76 -15.43 7.92
C VAL A 116 -1.25 -15.23 7.70
N THR A 117 -0.55 -16.29 7.32
CA THR A 117 0.90 -16.26 7.11
C THR A 117 1.27 -15.34 5.96
N GLN A 118 0.52 -15.42 4.85
CA GLN A 118 0.77 -14.60 3.67
C GLN A 118 0.57 -13.10 3.95
N ARG A 119 -0.44 -12.76 4.75
CA ARG A 119 -0.66 -11.37 5.19
C ARG A 119 0.48 -10.89 6.07
N THR A 120 0.91 -11.71 7.04
CA THR A 120 2.06 -11.37 7.90
C THR A 120 3.33 -11.16 7.08
N ASP A 121 3.60 -12.04 6.11
CA ASP A 121 4.78 -11.94 5.24
C ASP A 121 4.73 -10.70 4.33
N LEU A 122 3.57 -10.38 3.75
CA LEU A 122 3.38 -9.17 2.94
C LEU A 122 3.64 -7.91 3.77
N MET A 123 3.06 -7.83 4.98
CA MET A 123 3.26 -6.69 5.89
C MET A 123 4.71 -6.60 6.41
N ALA A 124 5.41 -7.73 6.52
CA ALA A 124 6.83 -7.78 6.86
C ALA A 124 7.76 -7.40 5.67
N GLY A 125 7.20 -7.06 4.51
CA GLY A 125 7.98 -6.68 3.33
C GLY A 125 8.75 -7.84 2.72
N LEU A 126 8.30 -9.08 2.91
CA LEU A 126 9.00 -10.29 2.46
C LEU A 126 8.63 -10.71 1.04
N TYR A 127 7.80 -9.96 0.32
CA TYR A 127 7.39 -10.31 -1.04
C TYR A 127 8.08 -9.48 -2.10
N TYR A 128 8.43 -10.13 -3.21
CA TYR A 128 9.01 -9.49 -4.38
C TYR A 128 8.39 -10.03 -5.66
N ILE A 129 8.32 -9.18 -6.68
CA ILE A 129 7.94 -9.57 -8.03
C ILE A 129 9.21 -9.95 -8.78
N ASN A 130 9.13 -11.03 -9.56
CA ASN A 130 10.22 -11.50 -10.40
C ASN A 130 9.71 -11.89 -11.79
N LEU A 131 10.38 -11.42 -12.84
CA LEU A 131 10.12 -11.85 -14.23
C LEU A 131 11.31 -12.64 -14.75
N HIS A 132 11.02 -13.75 -15.42
CA HIS A 132 12.01 -14.70 -15.91
C HIS A 132 12.02 -14.71 -17.43
N THR A 133 13.16 -15.06 -18.03
CA THR A 133 13.27 -15.37 -19.46
C THR A 133 14.05 -16.65 -19.67
N ALA A 134 14.15 -17.09 -20.92
CA ALA A 134 15.00 -18.22 -21.29
C ALA A 134 16.49 -17.95 -20.99
N ALA A 135 16.95 -16.69 -21.12
CA ALA A 135 18.33 -16.31 -20.82
C ALA A 135 18.60 -16.22 -19.30
N PHE A 136 17.57 -15.87 -18.52
CA PHE A 136 17.66 -15.73 -17.07
C PHE A 136 16.56 -16.56 -16.38
N PRO A 137 16.67 -17.90 -16.37
CA PRO A 137 15.62 -18.76 -15.81
C PRO A 137 15.44 -18.57 -14.29
N GLY A 138 16.51 -18.16 -13.58
CA GLY A 138 16.46 -17.83 -12.16
C GLY A 138 15.80 -16.48 -11.85
N GLY A 139 15.61 -15.61 -12.84
CA GLY A 139 15.11 -14.23 -12.68
C GLY A 139 15.92 -13.25 -13.54
N GLU A 140 15.24 -12.51 -14.43
CA GLU A 140 15.86 -11.44 -15.21
C GLU A 140 15.75 -10.08 -14.50
N ILE A 141 14.54 -9.75 -14.01
CA ILE A 141 14.30 -8.53 -13.24
C ILE A 141 13.46 -8.80 -11.99
N ARG A 142 13.88 -8.21 -10.86
CA ARG A 142 13.28 -8.36 -9.54
C ARG A 142 13.00 -7.02 -8.89
N GLY A 143 11.92 -6.92 -8.11
CA GLY A 143 11.59 -5.75 -7.32
C GLY A 143 10.83 -6.11 -6.06
N GLN A 144 11.30 -5.65 -4.89
CA GLN A 144 10.63 -5.86 -3.61
C GLN A 144 9.33 -5.05 -3.54
N LEU A 145 8.26 -5.64 -3.00
CA LEU A 145 7.03 -4.92 -2.68
C LEU A 145 7.24 -4.09 -1.40
N VAL A 146 7.35 -2.78 -1.57
CA VAL A 146 7.57 -1.82 -0.49
C VAL A 146 6.26 -1.13 -0.14
N GLN A 147 5.83 -1.25 1.11
CA GLN A 147 4.67 -0.54 1.63
C GLN A 147 4.88 0.97 1.52
N GLN A 148 3.86 1.67 1.02
CA GLN A 148 3.86 3.12 0.94
C GLN A 148 3.22 3.69 2.20
N THR A 149 3.88 4.67 2.83
CA THR A 149 3.29 5.41 3.94
C THR A 149 2.12 6.24 3.42
N THR A 150 0.91 5.97 3.91
CA THR A 150 -0.23 6.86 3.74
C THR A 150 0.07 8.14 4.50
N VAL A 151 0.53 9.18 3.80
CA VAL A 151 0.52 10.53 4.36
C VAL A 151 -0.93 10.97 4.44
N SER A 152 -1.55 10.78 5.60
CA SER A 152 -2.75 11.53 5.96
C SER A 152 -2.36 13.00 5.90
N SER A 153 -2.78 13.70 4.86
CA SER A 153 -2.56 15.14 4.73
C SER A 153 -3.33 15.85 5.85
N SER A 154 -2.71 16.04 7.01
CA SER A 154 -3.10 17.13 7.90
C SER A 154 -2.71 18.40 7.18
N GLY A 155 -3.66 18.98 6.44
CA GLY A 155 -3.48 20.28 5.79
C GLY A 155 -3.14 21.31 6.86
N SER A 156 -1.87 21.70 6.93
CA SER A 156 -1.49 22.93 7.60
C SER A 156 -1.52 24.02 6.53
N GLY A 157 -2.69 24.65 6.40
CA GLY A 157 -2.76 25.97 5.79
C GLY A 157 -1.94 26.92 6.65
N TYR A 158 -1.00 27.60 6.02
CA TYR A 158 -0.51 28.91 6.47
C TYR A 158 -1.19 29.96 5.61
#